data_AF-K1Z6W0-F1
#
_entry.id   AF-K1Z6W0-F1
#
_cell.length_a   1.000
_cell.length_b   1.000
_cell.length_c   1.000
_cell.angle_alpha   90.00
_cell.angle_beta   90.00
_cell.angle_gamma   90.00
#
_symmetry.space_group_name_H-M   'P 1'
#
loop_
_entity.id
_entity.type
_entity.pdbx_description
1 polymer ?
#
loop_
_entity_poly.entity_id
_entity_poly.type
_entity_poly.pdbx_seq_one_letter_code
_entity_poly.pdbx_strand_id
1 'polypeptide(L)'
;MKNIEPSRSRLHKTARASRNCPSFRSWPESSIHALLDPGLRQGDDALPYRFSRQTDNKKKQRGFTLIELIIVVVLLGIVGAMGASFISEAFKGFFDTDVRMEMYEEGKAALVRMEREIHIALPNAVDISTTTLNGDTISFGVVDEKAMPNAGVFGQYEEEHPTGDTFITDRTAALQNGLVSIYNTGWDVFIDGSRIYNISGWSGRQMDFAPEKIDTASPHGRYYAIHPEAVQFIVENRVLNRKTTAVSTVGVTPDNFAKPQPLATNVSQIPGLPFFSYEPGTSTRNSVVIIHFAIQRPETGETVNFHKEVQIRNVP
;
A
#
# COMPACT_ATOMS: atom_id res chain seq x y z
N MET A 1 5.56 60.13 -21.61
CA MET A 1 5.18 60.91 -20.41
C MET A 1 4.78 59.93 -19.33
N LYS A 2 5.53 59.97 -18.21
CA LYS A 2 5.17 59.69 -16.80
C LYS A 2 4.26 58.50 -16.44
N ASN A 3 4.41 57.78 -15.32
CA ASN A 3 5.46 57.49 -14.35
C ASN A 3 4.78 56.77 -13.15
N ILE A 4 5.54 55.97 -12.40
CA ILE A 4 5.41 55.66 -10.95
C ILE A 4 4.44 54.54 -10.51
N GLU A 5 5.02 53.34 -10.32
CA GLU A 5 5.29 52.61 -9.06
C GLU A 5 4.33 52.60 -7.83
N PRO A 6 4.48 51.59 -6.94
CA PRO A 6 3.40 50.94 -6.18
C PRO A 6 3.34 51.34 -4.70
N SER A 7 2.29 50.91 -3.98
CA SER A 7 2.17 51.14 -2.52
C SER A 7 1.85 49.85 -1.74
N ARG A 8 2.72 49.57 -0.76
CA ARG A 8 2.59 48.61 0.35
C ARG A 8 1.74 49.23 1.48
N SER A 9 0.97 48.42 2.20
CA SER A 9 0.88 48.47 3.69
C SER A 9 0.32 47.12 4.20
N ARG A 10 0.98 46.30 5.04
CA ARG A 10 1.42 46.41 6.45
C ARG A 10 0.25 46.50 7.47
N LEU A 11 -0.05 45.40 8.18
CA LEU A 11 0.34 45.13 9.60
C LEU A 11 -0.48 43.96 10.22
N HIS A 12 0.24 43.02 10.86
CA HIS A 12 0.03 42.34 12.18
C HIS A 12 -1.35 41.66 12.51
N LYS A 13 -1.46 40.56 13.26
CA LYS A 13 -0.57 39.86 14.22
C LYS A 13 -1.19 38.48 14.56
N THR A 14 -0.32 37.58 15.02
CA THR A 14 -0.52 36.51 16.03
C THR A 14 -1.48 35.34 15.80
N ALA A 15 -0.90 34.12 15.68
CA ALA A 15 -1.28 32.97 16.52
C ALA A 15 -0.11 31.99 16.61
N ARG A 16 0.19 31.58 17.84
CA ARG A 16 1.30 30.71 18.27
C ARG A 16 0.66 29.38 18.69
N ALA A 17 1.14 28.24 18.18
CA ALA A 17 0.87 26.93 18.76
C ALA A 17 2.12 26.04 18.65
N SER A 18 2.46 25.45 19.79
CA SER A 18 3.73 24.84 20.17
C SER A 18 3.95 23.45 19.60
N ARG A 19 5.15 23.16 19.08
CA ARG A 19 5.69 21.81 18.94
C ARG A 19 6.67 21.54 20.09
N ASN A 20 6.34 20.55 20.91
CA ASN A 20 7.21 19.99 21.94
C ASN A 20 8.13 18.93 21.30
N CYS A 21 9.44 19.15 21.35
CA CYS A 21 10.47 18.12 21.28
C CYS A 21 11.43 18.35 22.46
N PRO A 22 11.83 17.33 23.24
CA PRO A 22 12.70 17.52 24.39
C PRO A 22 14.17 17.63 23.98
N SER A 23 14.84 18.67 24.47
CA SER A 23 16.27 18.96 24.26
C SER A 23 17.15 18.31 25.32
N PHE A 24 18.34 17.91 24.86
CA PHE A 24 19.54 17.47 25.58
C PHE A 24 19.79 18.20 26.92
N ARG A 25 20.12 17.43 27.96
CA ARG A 25 20.42 17.89 29.32
C ARG A 25 21.94 18.09 29.48
N SER A 26 22.39 19.33 29.60
CA SER A 26 23.76 19.68 29.98
C SER A 26 23.93 19.63 31.51
N TRP A 27 25.12 19.22 31.95
CA TRP A 27 25.55 19.22 33.36
C TRP A 27 26.18 20.57 33.73
N PRO A 28 26.02 21.09 34.96
CA PRO A 28 26.68 22.32 35.39
C PRO A 28 27.96 22.02 36.18
N GLU A 29 29.05 22.68 35.81
CA GLU A 29 30.20 22.94 36.68
C GLU A 29 29.95 24.23 37.48
N SER A 30 30.20 24.21 38.79
CA SER A 30 30.88 25.32 39.49
C SER A 30 31.17 24.99 40.96
N SER A 31 32.45 25.14 41.30
CA SER A 31 32.98 25.91 42.43
C SER A 31 32.76 25.41 43.87
N ILE A 32 33.85 24.94 44.50
CA ILE A 32 34.05 25.10 45.95
C ILE A 32 35.49 25.58 46.21
N HIS A 33 35.59 26.80 46.74
CA HIS A 33 36.79 27.42 47.33
C HIS A 33 36.81 27.17 48.85
N ALA A 34 38.02 27.12 49.40
CA ALA A 34 38.39 26.88 50.79
C ALA A 34 38.00 28.00 51.79
N LEU A 35 37.88 27.65 53.09
CA LEU A 35 38.30 28.39 54.30
C LEU A 35 38.02 27.51 55.55
N LEU A 36 39.03 27.01 56.29
CA LEU A 36 39.58 27.53 57.57
C LEU A 36 38.56 27.68 58.71
N ASP A 37 38.70 26.92 59.82
CA ASP A 37 39.30 27.37 61.11
C ASP A 37 39.42 26.19 62.13
N PRO A 38 39.87 26.32 63.41
CA PRO A 38 41.07 25.64 63.93
C PRO A 38 40.81 24.82 65.22
N GLY A 39 41.82 24.13 65.77
CA GLY A 39 41.70 23.53 67.10
C GLY A 39 42.77 22.50 67.44
N LEU A 40 43.78 22.94 68.17
CA LEU A 40 44.90 22.18 68.72
C LEU A 40 44.47 21.06 69.68
N ARG A 41 45.14 19.90 69.63
CA ARG A 41 45.58 19.19 70.84
C ARG A 41 46.77 18.27 70.58
N GLN A 42 47.83 18.52 71.36
CA GLN A 42 49.04 17.72 71.54
C GLN A 42 48.73 16.33 72.08
N GLY A 43 49.58 15.36 71.75
CA GLY A 43 49.63 14.06 72.37
C GLY A 43 50.76 13.25 71.75
N ASP A 44 51.88 13.24 72.45
CA ASP A 44 53.09 12.47 72.14
C ASP A 44 52.78 10.99 71.94
N ASP A 45 53.37 10.38 70.91
CA ASP A 45 53.79 8.98 70.94
C ASP A 45 54.87 8.76 69.87
N ALA A 46 56.10 8.77 70.34
CA ALA A 46 57.27 8.35 69.58
C ALA A 46 57.18 6.84 69.30
N LEU A 47 56.77 6.47 68.09
CA LEU A 47 57.05 5.15 67.53
C LEU A 47 58.14 5.30 66.47
N PRO A 48 59.22 4.49 66.52
CA PRO A 48 60.24 4.54 65.48
C PRO A 48 59.61 4.12 64.16
N TYR A 49 59.62 5.03 63.18
CA TYR A 49 59.34 4.70 61.79
C TYR A 49 60.33 3.62 61.34
N ARG A 50 59.88 2.37 61.42
CA ARG A 50 60.57 1.23 60.83
C ARG A 50 60.53 1.48 59.32
N PHE A 51 61.65 1.87 58.74
CA PHE A 51 61.85 1.85 57.29
C PHE A 51 61.61 0.41 56.83
N SER A 52 60.37 0.08 56.48
CA SER A 52 60.10 -1.09 55.66
C SER A 52 60.76 -0.80 54.33
N ARG A 53 61.93 -1.41 54.12
CA ARG A 53 62.65 -1.43 52.86
C ARG A 53 61.70 -2.09 51.86
N GLN A 54 60.88 -1.29 51.20
CA GLN A 54 60.10 -1.72 50.06
C GLN A 54 61.16 -2.00 48.99
N THR A 55 61.56 -3.26 48.91
CA THR A 55 62.37 -3.73 47.79
C THR A 55 61.51 -3.49 46.57
N ASP A 56 61.81 -2.43 45.85
CA ASP A 56 61.30 -2.19 44.50
C ASP A 56 61.63 -3.44 43.69
N ASN A 57 60.64 -4.33 43.59
CA ASN A 57 60.68 -5.44 42.68
C ASN A 57 60.56 -4.79 41.31
N LYS A 58 61.70 -4.31 40.78
CA LYS A 58 61.83 -3.91 39.37
C LYS A 58 61.38 -5.11 38.57
N LYS A 59 60.10 -5.13 38.17
CA LYS A 59 59.59 -6.07 37.19
C LYS A 59 60.45 -5.86 35.96
N LYS A 60 61.39 -6.77 35.72
CA LYS A 60 62.21 -6.77 34.51
C LYS A 60 61.23 -6.68 33.34
N GLN A 61 61.28 -5.58 32.59
CA GLN A 61 60.52 -5.49 31.36
C GLN A 61 61.08 -6.57 30.43
N ARG A 62 60.33 -7.66 30.29
CA ARG A 62 60.63 -8.72 29.35
C ARG A 62 60.27 -8.19 27.97
N GLY A 63 61.27 -8.07 27.10
CA GLY A 63 61.04 -7.79 25.69
C GLY A 63 60.39 -9.00 25.01
N PHE A 64 59.60 -8.74 23.97
CA PHE A 64 58.99 -9.78 23.14
C PHE A 64 60.06 -10.51 22.31
N THR A 65 59.95 -11.83 22.23
CA THR A 65 60.82 -12.63 21.36
C THR A 65 60.25 -12.67 19.94
N LEU A 66 61.11 -12.83 18.93
CA LEU A 66 60.68 -12.93 17.53
C LEU A 66 59.70 -14.11 17.33
N ILE A 67 59.94 -15.23 18.01
CA ILE A 67 59.07 -16.41 17.94
C ILE A 67 57.68 -16.14 18.55
N GLU A 68 57.60 -15.36 19.63
CA GLU A 68 56.33 -14.98 20.24
C GLU A 68 55.50 -14.11 19.30
N LEU A 69 56.14 -13.18 18.58
CA LEU A 69 55.46 -12.37 17.56
C LEU A 69 54.96 -13.20 16.38
N ILE A 70 55.76 -14.17 15.90
CA ILE A 70 55.35 -15.10 14.83
C ILE A 70 54.12 -15.91 15.26
N ILE A 71 54.13 -16.48 16.46
CA ILE A 71 53.00 -17.27 16.97
C ILE A 71 51.74 -16.40 17.06
N VAL A 72 51.86 -15.16 17.55
CA VAL A 72 50.72 -14.22 17.66
C VAL A 72 50.12 -13.91 16.30
N VAL A 73 50.92 -13.57 15.28
CA VAL A 73 50.36 -13.25 13.95
C VAL A 73 49.74 -14.47 13.27
N VAL A 74 50.29 -15.67 13.47
CA VAL A 74 49.71 -16.92 12.97
C VAL A 74 48.37 -17.22 13.66
N LEU A 75 48.32 -17.12 15.00
CA LEU A 75 47.09 -17.34 15.76
C LEU A 75 46.00 -16.31 15.40
N LEU A 76 46.37 -15.03 15.26
CA LEU A 76 45.45 -13.99 14.78
C LEU A 76 44.96 -14.26 13.35
N GLY A 77 45.82 -14.81 12.48
CA GLY A 77 45.43 -15.22 11.14
C GLY A 77 44.37 -16.34 11.15
N ILE A 78 44.59 -17.39 11.96
CA ILE A 78 43.65 -18.51 12.09
C ILE A 78 42.31 -18.04 12.67
N VAL A 79 42.35 -17.32 13.80
CA VAL A 79 41.13 -16.81 14.46
C VAL A 79 40.43 -15.79 13.59
N GLY A 80 41.17 -14.91 12.92
CA GLY A 80 40.63 -13.92 11.99
C GLY A 80 39.92 -14.56 10.81
N ALA A 81 40.51 -15.61 10.21
CA ALA A 81 39.89 -16.34 9.11
C ALA A 81 38.58 -17.04 9.55
N MET A 82 38.57 -17.69 10.71
CA MET A 82 37.35 -18.30 11.26
C MET A 82 36.29 -17.25 11.61
N GLY A 83 36.68 -16.15 12.25
CA GLY A 83 35.76 -15.07 12.61
C GLY A 83 35.14 -14.40 11.39
N ALA A 84 35.92 -14.21 10.32
CA ALA A 84 35.45 -13.59 9.09
C ALA A 84 34.37 -14.42 8.38
N SER A 85 34.49 -15.76 8.34
CA SER A 85 33.47 -16.61 7.74
C SER A 85 32.15 -16.56 8.52
N PHE A 86 32.21 -16.63 9.85
CA PHE A 86 31.02 -16.51 10.70
C PHE A 86 30.31 -15.17 10.54
N ILE A 87 31.06 -14.07 10.50
CA ILE A 87 30.49 -12.73 10.30
C ILE A 87 29.85 -12.60 8.91
N SER A 88 30.50 -13.13 7.87
CA SER A 88 29.97 -13.11 6.49
C SER A 88 28.64 -13.86 6.38
N GLU A 89 28.54 -15.05 6.97
CA GLU A 89 27.31 -15.85 6.99
C GLU A 89 26.18 -15.15 7.75
N ALA A 90 26.49 -14.54 8.90
CA ALA A 90 25.52 -13.76 9.67
C ALA A 90 24.96 -12.57 8.87
N PHE A 91 25.82 -11.83 8.15
CA PHE A 91 25.38 -10.74 7.27
C PHE A 91 24.57 -11.24 6.07
N LYS A 92 24.99 -12.35 5.44
CA LYS A 92 24.24 -12.94 4.32
C LYS A 92 22.81 -13.30 4.72
N GLY A 93 22.63 -13.93 5.88
CA GLY A 93 21.30 -14.28 6.38
C GLY A 93 20.42 -13.06 6.68
N PHE A 94 21.02 -11.95 7.15
CA PHE A 94 20.32 -10.69 7.36
C PHE A 94 19.78 -10.12 6.04
N PHE A 95 20.63 -9.99 5.01
CA PHE A 95 20.20 -9.48 3.71
C PHE A 95 19.21 -10.40 2.99
N ASP A 96 19.39 -11.72 3.08
CA ASP A 96 18.46 -12.68 2.49
C ASP A 96 17.05 -12.55 3.10
N THR A 97 16.98 -12.26 4.40
CA THR A 97 15.71 -12.00 5.11
C THR A 97 15.08 -10.69 4.66
N ASP A 98 15.85 -9.60 4.59
CA ASP A 98 15.36 -8.29 4.17
C ASP A 98 14.77 -8.33 2.76
N VAL A 99 15.45 -8.97 1.80
CA VAL A 99 14.95 -9.09 0.42
C VAL A 99 13.70 -9.98 0.35
N ARG A 100 13.62 -11.03 1.17
CA ARG A 100 12.39 -11.84 1.26
C ARG A 100 11.21 -11.02 1.79
N MET A 101 11.45 -10.17 2.79
CA MET A 101 10.44 -9.28 3.32
C MET A 101 9.97 -8.25 2.27
N GLU A 102 10.89 -7.72 1.47
CA GLU A 102 10.56 -6.81 0.36
C GLU A 102 9.62 -7.47 -0.66
N MET A 103 9.97 -8.67 -1.15
CA MET A 103 9.10 -9.43 -2.08
C MET A 103 7.72 -9.71 -1.49
N TYR A 104 7.66 -10.02 -0.19
CA TYR A 104 6.40 -10.27 0.50
C TYR A 104 5.52 -9.01 0.58
N GLU A 105 6.10 -7.88 0.97
CA GLU A 105 5.36 -6.61 1.10
C GLU A 105 4.94 -6.05 -0.27
N GLU A 106 5.75 -6.20 -1.33
CA GLU A 106 5.36 -5.84 -2.70
C GLU A 106 4.12 -6.63 -3.15
N GLY A 107 4.15 -7.96 -3.03
CA GLY A 107 3.02 -8.81 -3.42
C GLY A 107 1.79 -8.57 -2.55
N LYS A 108 1.97 -8.35 -1.25
CA LYS A 108 0.88 -8.01 -0.32
C LYS A 108 0.25 -6.66 -0.64
N ALA A 109 1.04 -5.64 -0.95
CA ALA A 109 0.52 -4.32 -1.35
C ALA A 109 -0.28 -4.41 -2.65
N ALA A 110 0.21 -5.17 -3.64
CA ALA A 110 -0.51 -5.44 -4.87
C ALA A 110 -1.84 -6.18 -4.61
N LEU A 111 -1.83 -7.22 -3.78
CA LEU A 111 -3.04 -7.96 -3.39
C LEU A 111 -4.07 -7.06 -2.71
N VAL A 112 -3.68 -6.27 -1.71
CA VAL A 112 -4.61 -5.39 -0.98
C VAL A 112 -5.23 -4.36 -1.92
N ARG A 113 -4.46 -3.85 -2.89
CA ARG A 113 -5.01 -2.94 -3.89
C ARG A 113 -5.99 -3.63 -4.83
N MET A 114 -5.64 -4.80 -5.36
CA MET A 114 -6.55 -5.58 -6.21
C MET A 114 -7.84 -5.94 -5.46
N GLU A 115 -7.72 -6.42 -4.22
CA GLU A 115 -8.86 -6.74 -3.35
C GLU A 115 -9.78 -5.54 -3.19
N ARG A 116 -9.23 -4.37 -2.83
CA ARG A 116 -10.03 -3.16 -2.63
C ARG A 116 -10.81 -2.74 -3.88
N GLU A 117 -10.20 -2.83 -5.06
CA GLU A 117 -10.84 -2.41 -6.30
C GLU A 117 -11.82 -3.46 -6.84
N ILE A 118 -11.50 -4.75 -6.73
CA ILE A 118 -12.40 -5.85 -7.13
C ILE A 118 -13.62 -5.94 -6.21
N HIS A 119 -13.46 -5.65 -4.91
CA HIS A 119 -14.56 -5.68 -3.95
C HIS A 119 -15.72 -4.72 -4.30
N ILE A 120 -15.41 -3.63 -4.99
CA ILE A 120 -16.37 -2.63 -5.51
C ILE A 120 -16.64 -2.78 -7.01
N ALA A 121 -16.33 -3.95 -7.59
CA ALA A 121 -16.64 -4.23 -8.98
C ALA A 121 -18.16 -4.21 -9.21
N LEU A 122 -18.56 -3.70 -10.37
CA LEU A 122 -19.93 -3.68 -10.82
C LEU A 122 -20.40 -5.12 -11.06
N PRO A 123 -21.53 -5.55 -10.46
CA PRO A 123 -22.04 -6.91 -10.63
C PRO A 123 -22.23 -7.29 -12.10
N ASN A 124 -21.81 -8.52 -12.44
CA ASN A 124 -21.82 -9.08 -13.80
C ASN A 124 -21.01 -8.32 -14.84
N ALA A 125 -20.29 -7.26 -14.48
CA ALA A 125 -19.40 -6.52 -15.38
C ALA A 125 -17.94 -6.87 -15.09
N VAL A 126 -17.62 -8.17 -15.06
CA VAL A 126 -16.28 -8.71 -14.82
C VAL A 126 -15.97 -9.72 -15.92
N ASP A 127 -14.78 -9.63 -16.48
CA ASP A 127 -14.26 -10.54 -17.48
C ASP A 127 -12.84 -10.97 -17.16
N ILE A 128 -12.54 -12.21 -17.53
CA ILE A 128 -11.20 -12.78 -17.46
C ILE A 128 -10.80 -13.22 -18.85
N SER A 129 -9.71 -12.63 -19.32
CA SER A 129 -9.14 -12.94 -20.62
C SER A 129 -7.72 -13.46 -20.47
N THR A 130 -7.26 -14.13 -21.52
CA THR A 130 -5.92 -14.69 -21.63
C THR A 130 -5.24 -14.03 -22.81
N THR A 131 -4.17 -13.28 -22.54
CA THR A 131 -3.36 -12.64 -23.59
C THR A 131 -2.15 -13.49 -23.91
N THR A 132 -1.31 -13.76 -22.91
CA THR A 132 -0.07 -14.54 -23.04
C THR A 132 -0.04 -15.72 -22.08
N LEU A 133 -0.46 -15.50 -20.83
CA LEU A 133 -0.45 -16.48 -19.76
C LEU A 133 -1.89 -16.77 -19.29
N ASN A 134 -2.10 -17.94 -18.70
CA ASN A 134 -3.45 -18.42 -18.37
C ASN A 134 -4.17 -17.45 -17.41
N GLY A 135 -5.28 -16.86 -17.87
CA GLY A 135 -6.08 -15.92 -17.10
C GLY A 135 -5.29 -14.71 -16.60
N ASP A 136 -4.33 -14.21 -17.39
CA ASP A 136 -3.42 -13.11 -17.03
C ASP A 136 -4.05 -11.73 -16.94
N THR A 137 -5.31 -11.62 -17.36
CA THR A 137 -6.03 -10.35 -17.47
C THR A 137 -7.39 -10.46 -16.80
N ILE A 138 -7.72 -9.50 -15.94
CA ILE A 138 -9.07 -9.29 -15.41
C ILE A 138 -9.49 -7.86 -15.67
N SER A 139 -10.68 -7.66 -16.25
CA SER A 139 -11.26 -6.35 -16.56
C SER A 139 -12.63 -6.22 -15.90
N PHE A 140 -12.93 -5.07 -15.31
CA PHE A 140 -14.21 -4.86 -14.64
C PHE A 140 -14.66 -3.41 -14.60
N GLY A 141 -15.98 -3.22 -14.59
CA GLY A 141 -16.61 -1.95 -14.25
C GLY A 141 -16.57 -1.71 -12.73
N VAL A 142 -16.59 -0.44 -12.30
CA VAL A 142 -16.51 -0.08 -10.87
C VAL A 142 -17.77 0.64 -10.44
N VAL A 143 -18.31 0.28 -9.27
CA VAL A 143 -19.43 1.00 -8.65
C VAL A 143 -18.92 2.29 -8.01
N ASP A 144 -19.58 3.42 -8.30
CA ASP A 144 -19.31 4.69 -7.63
C ASP A 144 -20.14 4.83 -6.35
N GLU A 145 -19.69 4.16 -5.29
CA GLU A 145 -20.33 4.25 -3.97
C GLU A 145 -20.31 5.68 -3.41
N LYS A 146 -19.36 6.53 -3.83
CA LYS A 146 -19.28 7.92 -3.35
C LYS A 146 -20.36 8.80 -3.96
N ALA A 147 -20.76 8.49 -5.19
CA ALA A 147 -21.89 9.16 -5.84
C ALA A 147 -23.23 8.80 -5.20
N MET A 148 -23.30 7.72 -4.41
CA MET A 148 -24.51 7.22 -3.73
C MET A 148 -24.41 7.17 -2.20
N PRO A 149 -24.25 8.31 -1.51
CA PRO A 149 -24.03 8.33 -0.07
C PRO A 149 -25.19 7.73 0.76
N ASN A 150 -26.41 7.71 0.22
CA ASN A 150 -27.63 7.29 0.93
C ASN A 150 -28.18 5.92 0.52
N ALA A 151 -27.65 5.31 -0.55
CA ALA A 151 -28.14 4.03 -1.10
C ALA A 151 -27.13 2.87 -0.95
N GLY A 152 -25.88 3.15 -0.59
CA GLY A 152 -24.85 2.13 -0.44
C GLY A 152 -24.35 1.64 -1.80
N VAL A 153 -24.43 0.32 -2.06
CA VAL A 153 -23.87 -0.29 -3.28
C VAL A 153 -24.80 -0.14 -4.50
N PHE A 154 -26.12 -0.05 -4.29
CA PHE A 154 -27.12 0.03 -5.35
C PHE A 154 -28.25 0.98 -4.94
N GLY A 155 -28.84 1.65 -5.92
CA GLY A 155 -30.10 2.38 -5.74
C GLY A 155 -31.31 1.53 -6.14
N GLN A 156 -32.48 1.95 -5.69
CA GLN A 156 -33.75 1.31 -6.03
C GLN A 156 -34.71 2.32 -6.65
N TYR A 157 -35.42 1.92 -7.70
CA TYR A 157 -36.50 2.72 -8.30
C TYR A 157 -37.89 2.17 -7.95
N GLU A 158 -38.93 2.97 -8.15
CA GLU A 158 -40.31 2.65 -7.76
C GLU A 158 -41.06 1.87 -8.84
N GLU A 159 -40.77 2.14 -10.11
CA GLU A 159 -41.46 1.56 -11.25
C GLU A 159 -41.24 0.05 -11.35
N GLU A 160 -42.29 -0.72 -11.61
CA GLU A 160 -42.18 -2.16 -11.82
C GLU A 160 -41.58 -2.48 -13.20
N HIS A 161 -41.95 -1.70 -14.22
CA HIS A 161 -41.57 -1.93 -15.62
C HIS A 161 -41.31 -0.61 -16.40
N PRO A 162 -40.24 0.14 -16.10
CA PRO A 162 -39.88 1.38 -16.82
C PRO A 162 -39.37 1.13 -18.26
N THR A 163 -39.58 -0.06 -18.84
CA THR A 163 -39.09 -0.39 -20.17
C THR A 163 -39.75 0.50 -21.23
N GLY A 164 -38.95 1.20 -22.01
CA GLY A 164 -39.38 2.17 -23.02
C GLY A 164 -39.50 3.61 -22.49
N ASP A 165 -39.43 3.82 -21.18
CA ASP A 165 -39.40 5.14 -20.56
C ASP A 165 -37.99 5.73 -20.62
N THR A 166 -37.92 7.06 -20.49
CA THR A 166 -36.66 7.82 -20.44
C THR A 166 -36.36 8.29 -19.02
N PHE A 167 -37.02 7.74 -18.00
CA PHE A 167 -36.80 8.15 -16.61
C PHE A 167 -37.09 7.00 -15.64
N ILE A 168 -36.54 7.10 -14.44
CA ILE A 168 -36.93 6.29 -13.27
C ILE A 168 -37.10 7.18 -12.05
N THR A 169 -37.94 6.76 -11.10
CA THR A 169 -38.15 7.43 -9.83
C THR A 169 -37.34 6.73 -8.75
N ASP A 170 -36.22 7.32 -8.35
CA ASP A 170 -35.37 6.82 -7.27
C ASP A 170 -36.08 6.89 -5.92
N ARG A 171 -36.06 5.77 -5.18
CA ARG A 171 -36.65 5.66 -3.84
C ARG A 171 -36.01 6.57 -2.81
N THR A 172 -34.73 6.88 -2.99
CA THR A 172 -33.89 7.52 -1.98
C THR A 172 -33.30 8.85 -2.43
N ALA A 173 -33.52 9.24 -3.69
CA ALA A 173 -32.86 10.39 -4.31
C ALA A 173 -31.33 10.40 -4.07
N ALA A 174 -30.71 9.22 -4.11
CA ALA A 174 -29.32 8.97 -3.77
C ALA A 174 -28.35 9.42 -4.87
N LEU A 175 -28.81 9.55 -6.12
CA LEU A 175 -27.97 9.92 -7.25
C LEU A 175 -28.61 11.08 -8.04
N GLN A 176 -27.84 12.13 -8.31
CA GLN A 176 -28.31 13.33 -9.00
C GLN A 176 -27.66 13.54 -10.37
N ASN A 177 -26.48 12.95 -10.59
CA ASN A 177 -25.73 13.03 -11.83
C ASN A 177 -24.82 11.81 -11.99
N GLY A 178 -24.30 11.62 -13.20
CA GLY A 178 -23.36 10.55 -13.52
C GLY A 178 -23.96 9.43 -14.36
N LEU A 179 -23.19 8.35 -14.47
CA LEU A 179 -23.55 7.16 -15.24
C LEU A 179 -24.23 6.14 -14.34
N VAL A 180 -25.23 5.48 -14.91
CA VAL A 180 -26.04 4.47 -14.23
C VAL A 180 -26.07 3.20 -15.06
N SER A 181 -25.85 2.06 -14.41
CA SER A 181 -26.10 0.76 -15.00
C SER A 181 -27.41 0.17 -14.48
N ILE A 182 -28.29 -0.20 -15.41
CA ILE A 182 -29.56 -0.87 -15.09
C ILE A 182 -29.53 -2.25 -15.72
N TYR A 183 -29.69 -3.30 -14.91
CA TYR A 183 -29.79 -4.69 -15.37
C TYR A 183 -28.63 -5.15 -16.27
N ASN A 184 -27.40 -4.97 -15.82
CA ASN A 184 -26.25 -5.55 -16.49
C ASN A 184 -26.20 -7.08 -16.30
N THR A 185 -26.23 -7.83 -17.40
CA THR A 185 -26.29 -9.29 -17.39
C THR A 185 -24.95 -9.97 -17.65
N GLY A 186 -23.96 -9.23 -18.14
CA GLY A 186 -22.65 -9.76 -18.51
C GLY A 186 -21.65 -8.66 -18.83
N TRP A 187 -20.39 -9.04 -19.06
CA TRP A 187 -19.34 -8.10 -19.45
C TRP A 187 -19.55 -7.55 -20.87
N ASP A 188 -20.00 -8.40 -21.78
CA ASP A 188 -20.37 -8.04 -23.17
C ASP A 188 -21.39 -6.89 -23.22
N VAL A 189 -22.37 -6.93 -22.32
CA VAL A 189 -23.41 -5.91 -22.16
C VAL A 189 -22.92 -4.63 -21.45
N PHE A 190 -21.82 -4.73 -20.72
CA PHE A 190 -21.18 -3.56 -20.11
C PHE A 190 -20.30 -2.82 -21.12
N ILE A 191 -19.53 -3.56 -21.92
CA ILE A 191 -18.60 -2.96 -22.89
C ILE A 191 -19.29 -2.37 -24.11
N ASP A 192 -20.48 -2.84 -24.48
CA ASP A 192 -21.25 -2.28 -25.61
C ASP A 192 -22.06 -1.03 -25.24
N GLY A 193 -22.24 -0.77 -23.92
CA GLY A 193 -22.99 0.38 -23.40
C GLY A 193 -24.51 0.19 -23.35
N SER A 194 -25.05 -0.95 -23.77
CA SER A 194 -26.50 -1.20 -23.88
C SER A 194 -27.26 -1.03 -22.57
N ARG A 195 -26.57 -1.13 -21.43
CA ARG A 195 -27.13 -0.98 -20.08
C ARG A 195 -26.56 0.20 -19.32
N ILE A 196 -25.93 1.15 -20.01
CA ILE A 196 -25.32 2.33 -19.40
C ILE A 196 -26.10 3.57 -19.84
N TYR A 197 -26.65 4.27 -18.86
CA TYR A 197 -27.46 5.46 -19.05
C TYR A 197 -26.78 6.65 -18.38
N ASN A 198 -26.82 7.81 -19.02
CA ASN A 198 -26.34 9.05 -18.42
C ASN A 198 -27.52 9.85 -17.89
N ILE A 199 -27.43 10.32 -16.64
CA ILE A 199 -28.47 11.19 -16.07
C ILE A 199 -28.40 12.55 -16.78
N SER A 200 -29.43 12.85 -17.58
CA SER A 200 -29.58 14.10 -18.32
C SER A 200 -30.38 15.15 -17.57
N GLY A 201 -31.20 14.74 -16.60
CA GLY A 201 -32.00 15.62 -15.75
C GLY A 201 -32.30 14.98 -14.40
N TRP A 202 -32.54 15.81 -13.39
CA TRP A 202 -32.96 15.36 -12.07
C TRP A 202 -33.99 16.31 -11.47
N SER A 203 -35.12 15.76 -11.01
CA SER A 203 -36.20 16.52 -10.40
C SER A 203 -36.77 15.80 -9.18
N GLY A 204 -36.25 16.16 -8.00
CA GLY A 204 -36.68 15.64 -6.70
C GLY A 204 -36.28 14.17 -6.47
N ARG A 205 -36.89 13.25 -7.22
CA ARG A 205 -36.60 11.80 -7.20
C ARG A 205 -36.54 11.20 -8.59
N GLN A 206 -37.03 11.91 -9.59
CA GLN A 206 -37.00 11.48 -10.97
C GLN A 206 -35.61 11.70 -11.55
N MET A 207 -35.00 10.65 -12.06
CA MET A 207 -33.77 10.68 -12.86
C MET A 207 -34.16 10.50 -14.32
N ASP A 208 -33.85 11.49 -15.15
CA ASP A 208 -34.11 11.47 -16.58
C ASP A 208 -32.85 11.01 -17.33
N PHE A 209 -33.06 10.18 -18.36
CA PHE A 209 -32.04 9.62 -19.24
C PHE A 209 -32.28 9.97 -20.71
N ALA A 210 -33.15 10.95 -21.00
CA ALA A 210 -33.41 11.34 -22.39
C ALA A 210 -32.11 11.80 -23.09
N PRO A 211 -31.88 11.41 -24.36
CA PRO A 211 -32.81 10.73 -25.27
C PRO A 211 -32.84 9.19 -25.17
N GLU A 212 -31.98 8.57 -24.35
CA GLU A 212 -31.93 7.12 -24.18
C GLU A 212 -33.19 6.57 -23.50
N LYS A 213 -33.68 5.43 -24.02
CA LYS A 213 -34.80 4.69 -23.44
C LYS A 213 -34.29 3.47 -22.69
N ILE A 214 -34.97 3.11 -21.61
CA ILE A 214 -34.63 1.94 -20.83
C ILE A 214 -35.09 0.70 -21.60
N ASP A 215 -34.14 -0.10 -22.06
CA ASP A 215 -34.44 -1.26 -22.90
C ASP A 215 -35.01 -2.44 -22.09
N THR A 216 -34.57 -2.63 -20.86
CA THR A 216 -35.02 -3.73 -20.00
C THR A 216 -34.90 -3.33 -18.54
N ALA A 217 -36.01 -3.41 -17.83
CA ALA A 217 -36.06 -3.19 -16.40
C ALA A 217 -35.32 -4.28 -15.61
N SER A 218 -34.69 -3.87 -14.51
CA SER A 218 -34.18 -4.77 -13.48
C SER A 218 -35.35 -5.47 -12.77
N PRO A 219 -35.36 -6.81 -12.66
CA PRO A 219 -36.42 -7.57 -11.97
C PRO A 219 -36.66 -7.17 -10.51
N HIS A 220 -35.63 -6.59 -9.86
CA HIS A 220 -35.69 -6.14 -8.47
C HIS A 220 -35.71 -4.61 -8.33
N GLY A 221 -35.91 -3.88 -9.43
CA GLY A 221 -35.95 -2.42 -9.40
C GLY A 221 -34.61 -1.78 -9.01
N ARG A 222 -33.47 -2.42 -9.31
CA ARG A 222 -32.13 -1.97 -8.88
C ARG A 222 -31.35 -1.30 -10.00
N TYR A 223 -30.56 -0.29 -9.64
CA TYR A 223 -29.55 0.34 -10.50
C TYR A 223 -28.24 0.55 -9.74
N TYR A 224 -27.14 0.70 -10.48
CA TYR A 224 -25.80 0.93 -9.94
C TYR A 224 -25.20 2.21 -10.54
N ALA A 225 -24.49 3.01 -9.74
CA ALA A 225 -23.76 4.17 -10.22
C ALA A 225 -22.43 3.67 -10.72
N ILE A 226 -22.04 4.09 -11.91
CA ILE A 226 -20.82 3.64 -12.54
C ILE A 226 -19.75 4.71 -12.33
N HIS A 227 -18.59 4.30 -11.83
CA HIS A 227 -17.43 5.18 -11.83
C HIS A 227 -17.02 5.45 -13.29
N PRO A 228 -16.65 6.69 -13.68
CA PRO A 228 -16.32 7.05 -15.07
C PRO A 228 -15.05 6.37 -15.62
N GLU A 229 -14.43 5.45 -14.87
CA GLU A 229 -13.29 4.66 -15.30
C GLU A 229 -13.52 3.18 -14.96
N ALA A 230 -13.30 2.30 -15.94
CA ALA A 230 -13.19 0.85 -15.74
C ALA A 230 -11.74 0.48 -15.45
N VAL A 231 -11.53 -0.64 -14.76
CA VAL A 231 -10.21 -1.07 -14.28
C VAL A 231 -9.85 -2.40 -14.92
N GLN A 232 -8.57 -2.55 -15.26
CA GLN A 232 -7.98 -3.81 -15.70
C GLN A 232 -6.72 -4.09 -14.88
N PHE A 233 -6.58 -5.32 -14.40
CA PHE A 233 -5.30 -5.84 -13.95
C PHE A 233 -4.79 -6.82 -14.98
N ILE A 234 -3.53 -6.65 -15.39
CA ILE A 234 -2.91 -7.47 -16.42
C ILE A 234 -1.46 -7.78 -16.05
N VAL A 235 -1.03 -9.02 -16.28
CA VAL A 235 0.37 -9.42 -16.14
C VAL A 235 1.05 -9.38 -17.50
N GLU A 236 1.93 -8.41 -17.71
CA GLU A 236 2.71 -8.24 -18.93
C GLU A 236 4.20 -8.19 -18.60
N ASN A 237 5.02 -8.97 -19.30
CA ASN A 237 6.49 -8.95 -19.12
C ASN A 237 6.93 -9.14 -17.66
N ARG A 238 6.25 -10.02 -16.91
CA ARG A 238 6.48 -10.27 -15.46
C ARG A 238 6.17 -9.06 -14.56
N VAL A 239 5.39 -8.10 -15.03
CA VAL A 239 4.92 -6.97 -14.25
C VAL A 239 3.40 -7.04 -14.17
N LEU A 240 2.86 -7.01 -12.96
CA LEU A 240 1.43 -6.82 -12.73
C LEU A 240 1.12 -5.34 -12.85
N ASN A 241 0.37 -4.97 -13.89
CA ASN A 241 -0.04 -3.61 -14.17
C ASN A 241 -1.53 -3.43 -13.85
N ARG A 242 -1.86 -2.29 -13.28
CA ARG A 242 -3.22 -1.74 -13.26
C ARG A 242 -3.36 -0.75 -14.41
N LYS A 243 -4.37 -0.92 -15.26
CA LYS A 243 -4.72 0.00 -16.33
C LYS A 243 -6.16 0.50 -16.13
N THR A 244 -6.47 1.69 -16.63
CA THR A 244 -7.84 2.20 -16.66
C THR A 244 -8.23 2.70 -18.04
N THR A 245 -9.52 2.73 -18.28
CA THR A 245 -10.14 3.27 -19.49
C THR A 245 -11.42 4.03 -19.11
N ALA A 246 -11.81 5.02 -19.91
CA ALA A 246 -13.02 5.79 -19.65
C ALA A 246 -14.28 4.96 -19.97
N VAL A 247 -15.32 5.13 -19.17
CA VAL A 247 -16.65 4.55 -19.40
C VAL A 247 -17.59 5.66 -19.90
N SER A 248 -18.42 5.34 -20.89
CA SER A 248 -19.45 6.24 -21.40
C SER A 248 -20.75 5.47 -21.70
N THR A 249 -21.78 6.14 -22.20
CA THR A 249 -23.02 5.48 -22.67
C THR A 249 -22.81 4.59 -23.89
N VAL A 250 -21.67 4.71 -24.59
CA VAL A 250 -21.25 3.80 -25.68
C VAL A 250 -20.46 2.60 -25.12
N GLY A 251 -20.37 2.47 -23.79
CA GLY A 251 -19.65 1.40 -23.12
C GLY A 251 -18.16 1.68 -22.98
N VAL A 252 -17.36 0.62 -23.15
CA VAL A 252 -15.91 0.59 -22.97
C VAL A 252 -15.27 -0.04 -24.19
N THR A 253 -14.31 0.63 -24.81
CA THR A 253 -13.50 0.01 -25.87
C THR A 253 -12.49 -0.97 -25.23
N PRO A 254 -12.55 -2.28 -25.52
CA PRO A 254 -11.73 -3.30 -24.84
C PRO A 254 -10.21 -3.10 -24.96
N ASP A 255 -9.73 -2.43 -26.01
CA ASP A 255 -8.30 -2.22 -26.27
C ASP A 255 -7.76 -0.87 -25.76
N ASN A 256 -8.60 0.00 -25.20
CA ASN A 256 -8.22 1.37 -24.81
C ASN A 256 -7.71 1.51 -23.36
N PHE A 257 -7.35 0.40 -22.71
CA PHE A 257 -6.70 0.44 -21.40
C PHE A 257 -5.26 0.98 -21.52
N ALA A 258 -5.10 2.30 -21.39
CA ALA A 258 -3.88 3.01 -21.82
C ALA A 258 -3.04 3.63 -20.68
N LYS A 259 -3.49 3.56 -19.42
CA LYS A 259 -2.80 4.17 -18.26
C LYS A 259 -2.15 3.12 -17.33
N PRO A 260 -1.04 2.47 -17.72
CA PRO A 260 -0.42 1.43 -16.89
C PRO A 260 0.20 2.02 -15.62
N GLN A 261 -0.10 1.38 -14.50
CA GLN A 261 0.47 1.62 -13.18
C GLN A 261 1.03 0.29 -12.66
N PRO A 262 2.35 0.12 -12.54
CA PRO A 262 2.93 -1.12 -12.04
C PRO A 262 2.58 -1.31 -10.56
N LEU A 263 2.17 -2.52 -10.20
CA LEU A 263 1.82 -2.92 -8.83
C LEU A 263 2.85 -3.86 -8.21
N ALA A 264 3.36 -4.80 -9.01
CA ALA A 264 4.39 -5.73 -8.61
C ALA A 264 5.25 -6.13 -9.81
N THR A 265 6.52 -6.39 -9.57
CA THR A 265 7.52 -6.83 -10.54
C THR A 265 7.92 -8.27 -10.30
N ASN A 266 8.59 -8.87 -11.28
CA ASN A 266 9.02 -10.27 -11.25
C ASN A 266 7.90 -11.28 -10.95
N VAL A 267 6.69 -10.94 -11.38
CA VAL A 267 5.49 -11.76 -11.27
C VAL A 267 5.62 -12.98 -12.19
N SER A 268 5.22 -14.11 -11.67
CA SER A 268 5.30 -15.42 -12.29
C SER A 268 4.02 -16.20 -12.00
N GLN A 269 3.66 -17.09 -12.93
CA GLN A 269 2.48 -17.93 -12.79
C GLN A 269 2.77 -19.10 -11.85
N ILE A 270 1.80 -19.45 -11.01
CA ILE A 270 1.86 -20.69 -10.23
C ILE A 270 1.47 -21.85 -11.18
N PRO A 271 2.29 -22.90 -11.33
CA PRO A 271 1.99 -24.00 -12.23
C PRO A 271 0.60 -24.62 -11.99
N GLY A 272 -0.18 -24.76 -13.05
CA GLY A 272 -1.53 -25.36 -13.00
C GLY A 272 -2.65 -24.42 -12.55
N LEU A 273 -2.34 -23.18 -12.14
CA LEU A 273 -3.34 -22.18 -11.74
C LEU A 273 -3.32 -20.98 -12.70
N PRO A 274 -4.50 -20.45 -13.08
CA PRO A 274 -4.58 -19.17 -13.78
C PRO A 274 -4.29 -18.00 -12.81
N PHE A 275 -3.86 -16.85 -13.33
CA PHE A 275 -3.64 -15.66 -12.49
C PHE A 275 -4.94 -15.18 -11.85
N PHE A 276 -6.01 -15.14 -12.64
CA PHE A 276 -7.34 -14.77 -12.19
C PHE A 276 -8.34 -15.88 -12.53
N SER A 277 -9.32 -16.08 -11.65
CA SER A 277 -10.52 -16.89 -11.91
C SER A 277 -11.75 -16.17 -11.41
N TYR A 278 -12.85 -16.28 -12.13
CA TYR A 278 -14.10 -15.59 -11.82
C TYR A 278 -15.21 -16.60 -11.79
N GLU A 279 -15.89 -16.65 -10.65
CA GLU A 279 -17.11 -17.42 -10.49
C GLU A 279 -18.28 -16.43 -10.42
N PRO A 280 -19.16 -16.42 -11.44
CA PRO A 280 -20.31 -15.53 -11.43
C PRO A 280 -21.23 -15.86 -10.26
N GLY A 281 -21.97 -14.83 -9.83
CA GLY A 281 -22.94 -14.94 -8.77
C GLY A 281 -24.17 -15.72 -9.22
N THR A 282 -24.84 -16.32 -8.26
CA THR A 282 -26.16 -16.94 -8.46
C THR A 282 -27.16 -16.24 -7.54
N SER A 283 -28.45 -16.59 -7.63
CA SER A 283 -29.47 -16.05 -6.69
C SER A 283 -29.22 -16.40 -5.22
N THR A 284 -28.28 -17.29 -4.92
CA THR A 284 -27.98 -17.75 -3.55
C THR A 284 -26.53 -17.52 -3.13
N ARG A 285 -25.65 -17.06 -4.03
CA ARG A 285 -24.23 -16.88 -3.76
C ARG A 285 -23.70 -15.65 -4.47
N ASN A 286 -22.86 -14.91 -3.76
CA ASN A 286 -22.16 -13.79 -4.37
C ASN A 286 -21.16 -14.24 -5.44
N SER A 287 -20.81 -13.34 -6.35
CA SER A 287 -19.71 -13.58 -7.28
C SER A 287 -18.37 -13.49 -6.55
N VAL A 288 -17.42 -14.29 -7.03
CA VAL A 288 -16.10 -14.44 -6.40
C VAL A 288 -15.02 -14.34 -7.46
N VAL A 289 -13.95 -13.61 -7.14
CA VAL A 289 -12.71 -13.57 -7.90
C VAL A 289 -11.62 -14.22 -7.08
N ILE A 290 -10.91 -15.16 -7.68
CA ILE A 290 -9.75 -15.82 -7.08
C ILE A 290 -8.50 -15.32 -7.80
N ILE A 291 -7.51 -14.90 -7.01
CA ILE A 291 -6.25 -14.32 -7.47
C ILE A 291 -5.11 -15.27 -7.08
N HIS A 292 -4.27 -15.63 -8.04
CA HIS A 292 -3.06 -16.40 -7.86
C HIS A 292 -1.88 -15.72 -8.55
N PHE A 293 -0.77 -15.52 -7.84
CA PHE A 293 0.49 -15.19 -8.49
C PHE A 293 1.66 -15.53 -7.58
N ALA A 294 2.86 -15.59 -8.15
CA ALA A 294 4.07 -15.70 -7.38
C ALA A 294 5.04 -14.59 -7.77
N ILE A 295 5.74 -14.00 -6.80
CA ILE A 295 6.90 -13.14 -7.07
C ILE A 295 8.14 -14.02 -7.00
N GLN A 296 8.94 -14.00 -8.07
CA GLN A 296 10.13 -14.83 -8.19
C GLN A 296 11.38 -13.98 -8.30
N ARG A 297 12.36 -14.20 -7.42
CA ARG A 297 13.65 -13.51 -7.49
C ARG A 297 14.44 -13.96 -8.73
N PRO A 298 14.91 -13.04 -9.59
CA PRO A 298 15.68 -13.40 -10.79
C PRO A 298 17.03 -14.05 -10.49
N GLU A 299 17.70 -13.63 -9.41
CA GLU A 299 19.07 -14.04 -9.10
C GLU A 299 19.17 -15.41 -8.41
N THR A 300 18.22 -15.71 -7.51
CA THR A 300 18.24 -16.94 -6.70
C THR A 300 17.19 -17.97 -7.13
N GLY A 301 16.19 -17.56 -7.93
CA GLY A 301 15.05 -18.40 -8.31
C GLY A 301 14.02 -18.60 -7.18
N GLU A 302 14.22 -17.98 -6.02
CA GLU A 302 13.30 -18.04 -4.88
C GLU A 302 11.92 -17.49 -5.25
N THR A 303 10.86 -18.16 -4.80
CA THR A 303 9.47 -17.75 -5.06
C THR A 303 8.69 -17.52 -3.78
N VAL A 304 7.81 -16.51 -3.81
CA VAL A 304 6.79 -16.27 -2.79
C VAL A 304 5.43 -16.33 -3.47
N ASN A 305 4.57 -17.25 -3.02
CA ASN A 305 3.25 -17.48 -3.61
C ASN A 305 2.17 -16.68 -2.88
N PHE A 306 1.23 -16.15 -3.65
CA PHE A 306 0.13 -15.34 -3.20
C PHE A 306 -1.20 -15.94 -3.70
N HIS A 307 -2.15 -16.06 -2.79
CA HIS A 307 -3.50 -16.55 -3.05
C HIS A 307 -4.50 -15.67 -2.31
N LYS A 308 -5.55 -15.21 -3.00
CA LYS A 308 -6.64 -14.46 -2.37
C LYS A 308 -7.97 -14.72 -3.06
N GLU A 309 -9.00 -14.97 -2.26
CA GLU A 309 -10.39 -14.95 -2.70
C GLU A 309 -11.01 -13.60 -2.33
N VAL A 310 -11.68 -12.96 -3.29
CA VAL A 310 -12.33 -11.67 -3.14
C VAL A 310 -13.78 -11.81 -3.57
N GLN A 311 -14.70 -11.54 -2.66
CA GLN A 311 -16.13 -11.53 -2.95
C GLN A 311 -16.52 -10.17 -3.51
N ILE A 312 -17.23 -10.17 -4.63
CA ILE A 312 -17.82 -8.95 -5.16
C ILE A 312 -19.15 -8.73 -4.45
N ARG A 313 -19.46 -7.47 -4.15
CA ARG A 313 -20.74 -7.09 -3.55
C ARG A 313 -21.87 -7.09 -4.58
N ASN A 314 -22.22 -8.26 -5.12
CA ASN A 314 -23.55 -8.44 -5.67
C ASN A 314 -24.49 -8.80 -4.51
N VAL A 315 -25.56 -8.04 -4.32
CA VAL A 315 -26.62 -8.44 -3.38
C VAL A 315 -27.59 -9.30 -4.19
N PRO A 316 -27.90 -10.54 -3.79
CA PRO A 316 -28.94 -11.32 -4.46
C PRO A 316 -30.32 -10.64 -4.41
#